data_AF-A0A8J5WVQ2-F1
#
_entry.id   AF-A0A8J5WVQ2-F1
#
_cell.length_a   1.000
_cell.length_b   1.000
_cell.length_c   1.000
_cell.angle_alpha   90.00
_cell.angle_beta   90.00
_cell.angle_gamma   90.00
#
_symmetry.space_group_name_H-M   'P 1'
#
loop_
_entity.id
_entity.type
_entity.pdbx_description
1 polymer ?
#
loop_
_entity_poly.entity_id
_entity_poly.type
_entity_poly.pdbx_seq_one_letter_code
_entity_poly.pdbx_strand_id
1 'polypeptide(L)'
;MHDCPLESGSRLQRSRFHDGRRVHVIERDMTEPDRIVGELLQPGGYLKLIELGLEDCVQEIDAQRVIGYALLKDGRNTKLSYPLEKFHSDVAGRSFHNGRFIQKMRQKAASLPNVQLEQGTVTSLLEEGGTVKGVQYKTKSGEELKAYAPLTIVCDGCFSNLRRALCSPKVDVPSCFVGLVLENCQLPHPNHGHVILANPSPILCYPISSTEIRCLVDVPGQKVPSMASGEMASYLKTVVAPQIPPELYGSFIAAIDKGNIRTMPNRSMPAAPLPTPGALLMGDAFNMRHPLTGGGMTVAFSDIVVLRNLLKPLRNLHDASSLCKYLESFYTLRKPVASTINTWLVRYTKSSVPQLTRLGMRCVKLASIT
;
A
#
# COMPACT_ATOMS: atom_id res chain seq x y z
N MET A 1 27.13 49.43 14.31
CA MET A 1 27.95 48.46 13.54
C MET A 1 27.85 47.13 14.26
N HIS A 2 27.55 46.08 13.48
CA HIS A 2 27.32 44.69 13.86
C HIS A 2 26.08 44.39 14.71
N ASP A 3 24.98 44.12 14.01
CA ASP A 3 23.96 43.15 14.43
C ASP A 3 23.80 42.10 13.32
N CYS A 4 23.74 40.85 13.75
CA CYS A 4 23.63 39.63 12.96
C CYS A 4 22.19 39.11 13.08
N PRO A 5 21.48 38.81 11.98
CA PRO A 5 20.29 37.96 12.04
C PRO A 5 20.47 36.71 11.18
N LEU A 6 20.43 35.56 11.85
CA LEU A 6 20.31 34.22 11.28
C LEU A 6 18.82 33.82 11.23
N GLU A 7 18.50 33.10 10.14
CA GLU A 7 17.43 32.10 10.00
C GLU A 7 16.03 32.54 9.54
N SER A 8 16.01 33.04 8.31
CA SER A 8 15.31 32.47 7.14
C SER A 8 14.54 31.14 7.35
N GLY A 9 13.23 31.13 7.04
CA GLY A 9 12.51 29.87 6.85
C GLY A 9 11.01 29.95 6.50
N SER A 10 10.35 31.08 6.73
CA SER A 10 8.90 31.25 6.51
C SER A 10 8.50 31.64 5.07
N ARG A 11 9.34 31.33 4.07
CA ARG A 11 9.13 31.71 2.65
C ARG A 11 9.31 30.58 1.64
N LEU A 12 9.04 29.33 2.02
CA LEU A 12 8.73 28.30 1.02
C LEU A 12 7.27 28.46 0.60
N GLN A 13 7.10 29.36 -0.37
CA GLN A 13 5.95 29.45 -1.25
C GLN A 13 5.34 28.07 -1.48
N ARG A 14 4.03 27.94 -1.25
CA ARG A 14 3.17 26.89 -1.80
C ARG A 14 3.67 26.53 -3.20
N SER A 15 4.41 25.44 -3.32
CA SER A 15 4.84 24.90 -4.61
C SER A 15 3.56 24.47 -5.31
N ARG A 16 3.14 25.26 -6.31
CA ARG A 16 2.06 24.93 -7.22
C ARG A 16 2.46 23.69 -8.02
N PHE A 17 2.25 22.51 -7.46
CA PHE A 17 2.33 21.23 -8.16
C PHE A 17 1.06 21.00 -8.98
N HIS A 18 0.78 21.91 -9.91
CA HIS A 18 -0.31 21.73 -10.87
C HIS A 18 0.29 21.73 -12.27
N ASP A 19 0.51 20.54 -12.83
CA ASP A 19 0.95 20.37 -14.22
C ASP A 19 -0.15 20.79 -15.24
N GLY A 20 -1.20 21.49 -14.80
CA GLY A 20 -2.27 22.07 -15.63
C GLY A 20 -3.21 21.07 -16.32
N ARG A 21 -2.97 19.76 -16.16
CA ARG A 21 -3.74 18.69 -16.82
C ARG A 21 -5.15 18.61 -16.27
N ARG A 22 -6.16 18.54 -17.13
CA ARG A 22 -7.51 18.13 -16.72
C ARG A 22 -7.53 16.63 -16.47
N VAL A 23 -8.03 16.22 -15.31
CA VAL A 23 -8.07 14.82 -14.88
C VAL A 23 -9.51 14.46 -14.51
N HIS A 24 -9.98 13.34 -15.02
CA HIS A 24 -11.27 12.75 -14.65
C HIS A 24 -10.99 11.40 -13.98
N VAL A 25 -11.43 11.27 -12.73
CA VAL A 25 -11.26 10.06 -11.92
C VAL A 25 -12.62 9.42 -11.74
N ILE A 26 -12.75 8.16 -12.14
CA ILE A 26 -13.95 7.37 -11.98
C ILE A 26 -13.67 6.30 -10.92
N GLU A 27 -14.36 6.39 -9.79
CA GLU A 27 -14.22 5.46 -8.66
C GLU A 27 -15.56 4.81 -8.37
N ARG A 28 -15.57 3.48 -8.14
CA ARG A 28 -16.81 2.74 -7.94
C ARG A 28 -17.56 3.18 -6.68
N ASP A 29 -16.81 3.46 -5.63
CA ASP A 29 -17.37 3.86 -4.34
C ASP A 29 -16.54 4.95 -3.67
N MET A 30 -17.18 6.12 -3.51
CA MET A 30 -16.60 7.31 -2.89
C MET A 30 -16.73 7.32 -1.37
N THR A 31 -17.46 6.37 -0.76
CA THR A 31 -17.53 6.23 0.70
C THR A 31 -16.19 5.79 1.30
N GLU A 32 -16.02 5.97 2.61
CA GLU A 32 -14.80 5.56 3.32
C GLU A 32 -14.57 4.05 3.17
N PRO A 33 -13.46 3.62 2.54
CA PRO A 33 -13.19 2.20 2.40
C PRO A 33 -12.88 1.56 3.75
N ASP A 34 -13.64 0.55 4.12
CA ASP A 34 -13.35 -0.26 5.29
C ASP A 34 -12.61 -1.54 4.85
N ARG A 35 -11.28 -1.57 5.09
CA ARG A 35 -10.36 -2.61 4.60
C ARG A 35 -9.25 -2.88 5.62
N ILE A 36 -8.65 -4.07 5.56
CA ILE A 36 -7.51 -4.47 6.41
C ILE A 36 -6.14 -4.35 5.71
N VAL A 37 -6.09 -3.68 4.55
CA VAL A 37 -4.88 -3.54 3.73
C VAL A 37 -4.51 -2.08 3.56
N GLY A 38 -3.22 -1.79 3.38
CA GLY A 38 -2.74 -0.43 3.14
C GLY A 38 -2.81 0.47 4.37
N GLU A 39 -2.58 -0.10 5.56
CA GLU A 39 -2.65 0.58 6.86
C GLU A 39 -1.27 0.92 7.44
N LEU A 40 -0.18 0.57 6.75
CA LEU A 40 1.20 0.89 7.16
C LEU A 40 2.01 1.39 5.96
N LEU A 41 2.42 2.65 6.03
CA LEU A 41 3.27 3.33 5.07
C LEU A 41 4.71 3.33 5.58
N GLN A 42 5.61 2.72 4.81
CA GLN A 42 7.05 2.71 5.12
C GLN A 42 7.65 4.12 5.01
N PRO A 43 8.79 4.40 5.69
CA PRO A 43 9.45 5.70 5.59
C PRO A 43 9.73 6.15 4.16
N GLY A 44 10.12 5.22 3.27
CA GLY A 44 10.32 5.52 1.84
C GLY A 44 9.06 5.97 1.13
N GLY A 45 7.90 5.41 1.48
CA GLY A 45 6.61 5.86 0.96
C GLY A 45 6.20 7.23 1.52
N TYR A 46 6.48 7.48 2.79
CA TYR A 46 6.25 8.78 3.41
C TYR A 46 7.11 9.90 2.79
N LEU A 47 8.39 9.62 2.48
CA LEU A 47 9.24 10.54 1.72
C LEU A 47 8.65 10.88 0.35
N LYS A 48 8.00 9.91 -0.32
CA LYS A 48 7.31 10.17 -1.60
C LYS A 48 6.04 10.98 -1.42
N LEU A 49 5.31 10.85 -0.31
CA LEU A 49 4.20 11.77 0.00
C LEU A 49 4.71 13.21 0.15
N ILE A 50 5.81 13.43 0.87
CA ILE A 50 6.44 14.76 1.01
C ILE A 50 6.85 15.30 -0.37
N GLU A 51 7.49 14.47 -1.21
CA GLU A 51 7.89 14.87 -2.57
C GLU A 51 6.69 15.22 -3.47
N LEU A 52 5.52 14.66 -3.19
CA LEU A 52 4.28 14.91 -3.90
C LEU A 52 3.45 16.06 -3.29
N GLY A 53 3.84 16.59 -2.12
CA GLY A 53 3.07 17.60 -1.38
C GLY A 53 1.76 17.06 -0.80
N LEU A 54 1.79 15.81 -0.34
CA LEU A 54 0.64 15.03 0.16
C LEU A 54 0.84 14.53 1.60
N GLU A 55 1.86 15.02 2.31
CA GLU A 55 2.18 14.65 3.69
C GLU A 55 1.10 15.08 4.69
N ASP A 56 0.28 16.08 4.35
CA ASP A 56 -0.87 16.49 5.15
C ASP A 56 -2.00 15.45 5.14
N CYS A 57 -2.03 14.55 4.16
CA CYS A 57 -3.05 13.49 4.09
C CYS A 57 -2.92 12.43 5.19
N VAL A 58 -1.79 12.39 5.93
CA VAL A 58 -1.62 11.54 7.12
C VAL A 58 -1.81 12.32 8.44
N GLN A 59 -2.13 13.61 8.37
CA GLN A 59 -2.45 14.42 9.54
C GLN A 59 -3.95 14.36 9.85
N GLU A 60 -4.31 14.55 11.12
CA GLU A 60 -5.71 14.58 11.59
C GLU A 60 -6.53 13.32 11.28
N ILE A 61 -5.88 12.19 11.06
CA ILE A 61 -6.54 10.88 10.87
C ILE A 61 -6.22 9.88 11.99
N ASP A 62 -5.60 10.38 13.07
CA ASP A 62 -5.03 9.57 14.16
C ASP A 62 -3.97 8.58 13.66
N ALA A 63 -3.14 9.02 12.71
CA ALA A 63 -2.03 8.22 12.21
C ALA A 63 -0.95 8.06 13.28
N GLN A 64 -0.44 6.84 13.40
CA GLN A 64 0.56 6.44 14.39
C GLN A 64 1.94 6.49 13.77
N ARG A 65 2.88 7.12 14.47
CA ARG A 65 4.29 7.18 14.05
C ARG A 65 4.96 5.84 14.33
N VAL A 66 5.60 5.27 13.31
CA VAL A 66 6.31 3.98 13.39
C VAL A 66 7.79 4.17 13.08
N ILE A 67 8.67 3.87 14.03
CA ILE A 67 10.12 4.09 13.95
C ILE A 67 10.93 2.82 13.73
N GLY A 68 10.27 1.66 13.67
CA GLY A 68 10.93 0.38 13.44
C GLY A 68 9.99 -0.80 13.62
N TYR A 69 10.58 -1.98 13.74
CA TYR A 69 9.90 -3.23 14.05
C TYR A 69 10.47 -3.92 15.28
N ALA A 70 9.65 -4.69 15.98
CA ALA A 70 10.07 -5.67 16.95
C ALA A 70 9.83 -7.08 16.41
N LEU A 71 10.83 -7.94 16.49
CA LEU A 71 10.72 -9.36 16.17
C LEU A 71 10.54 -10.15 17.46
N LEU A 72 9.45 -10.92 17.54
CA LEU A 72 9.10 -11.71 18.72
C LEU A 72 9.15 -13.19 18.37
N LYS A 73 9.83 -13.99 19.19
CA LYS A 73 9.90 -15.44 19.03
C LYS A 73 10.19 -16.13 20.37
N ASP A 74 9.39 -17.14 20.71
CA ASP A 74 9.61 -18.00 21.89
C ASP A 74 9.87 -17.21 23.18
N GLY A 75 9.07 -16.15 23.41
CA GLY A 75 9.21 -15.25 24.57
C GLY A 75 10.39 -14.27 24.51
N ARG A 76 11.24 -14.33 23.48
CA ARG A 76 12.34 -13.38 23.24
C ARG A 76 11.91 -12.31 22.25
N ASN A 77 12.45 -11.10 22.42
CA ASN A 77 12.24 -10.01 21.47
C ASN A 77 13.55 -9.31 21.10
N THR A 78 13.56 -8.68 19.93
CA THR A 78 14.59 -7.73 19.50
C THR A 78 13.96 -6.61 18.69
N LYS A 79 14.55 -5.41 18.74
CA LYS A 79 14.09 -4.23 18.00
C LYS A 79 14.99 -3.96 16.81
N LEU A 80 14.36 -3.54 15.73
CA LEU A 80 14.97 -3.11 14.48
C LEU A 80 14.50 -1.69 14.19
N SER A 81 15.34 -0.71 14.47
CA SER A 81 15.06 0.69 14.10
C SER A 81 15.18 0.89 12.60
N TYR A 82 14.37 1.79 12.05
CA TYR A 82 14.61 2.29 10.70
C TYR A 82 15.88 3.17 10.67
N PRO A 83 16.70 3.09 9.60
CA PRO A 83 17.90 3.92 9.46
C PRO A 83 17.51 5.34 9.00
N LEU A 84 17.16 6.19 9.96
CA LEU A 84 16.54 7.51 9.73
C LEU A 84 17.46 8.69 10.12
N GLU A 85 18.69 8.42 10.54
CA GLU A 85 19.60 9.40 11.14
C GLU A 85 19.94 10.57 10.20
N LYS A 86 19.91 10.33 8.89
CA LYS A 86 20.20 11.33 7.85
C LYS A 86 18.98 12.11 7.37
N PHE A 87 17.80 11.83 7.90
CA PHE A 87 16.55 12.45 7.49
C PHE A 87 16.04 13.43 8.56
N HIS A 88 15.13 14.32 8.16
CA HIS A 88 14.42 15.17 9.11
C HIS A 88 13.72 14.32 10.20
N SER A 89 13.68 14.80 11.44
CA SER A 89 13.18 14.04 12.60
C SER A 89 11.74 13.54 12.45
N ASP A 90 10.93 14.23 11.66
CA ASP A 90 9.55 13.84 11.36
C ASP A 90 9.45 12.62 10.41
N VAL A 91 10.49 12.34 9.61
CA VAL A 91 10.50 11.18 8.70
C VAL A 91 10.49 9.91 9.52
N ALA A 92 9.40 9.15 9.38
CA ALA A 92 9.25 7.80 9.93
C ALA A 92 8.13 7.08 9.17
N GLY A 93 7.90 5.81 9.48
CA GLY A 93 6.70 5.12 9.03
C GLY A 93 5.44 5.78 9.61
N ARG A 94 4.31 5.54 8.95
CA ARG A 94 2.98 5.96 9.42
C ARG A 94 2.02 4.80 9.28
N SER A 95 1.35 4.42 10.36
CA SER A 95 0.22 3.51 10.29
C SER A 95 -1.09 4.23 10.62
N PHE A 96 -2.19 3.76 10.05
CA PHE A 96 -3.48 4.44 10.12
C PHE A 96 -4.59 3.51 9.63
N HIS A 97 -5.84 3.84 9.94
CA HIS A 97 -6.99 3.30 9.21
C HIS A 97 -6.90 3.69 7.74
N ASN A 98 -6.90 2.71 6.83
CA ASN A 98 -6.76 2.94 5.40
C ASN A 98 -7.87 3.86 4.85
N GLY A 99 -9.10 3.69 5.34
CA GLY A 99 -10.26 4.47 4.91
C GLY A 99 -10.05 5.97 5.08
N ARG A 100 -9.63 6.40 6.28
CA ARG A 100 -9.35 7.80 6.61
C ARG A 100 -8.28 8.41 5.69
N PHE A 101 -7.20 7.66 5.44
CA PHE A 101 -6.13 8.11 4.53
C PHE A 101 -6.64 8.28 3.09
N ILE A 102 -7.40 7.31 2.57
CA ILE A 102 -8.00 7.40 1.23
C ILE A 102 -8.98 8.58 1.14
N GLN A 103 -9.75 8.86 2.20
CA GLN A 103 -10.65 10.01 2.22
C GLN A 103 -9.92 11.34 2.21
N LYS A 104 -8.84 11.52 3.00
CA LYS A 104 -7.99 12.72 2.92
C LYS A 104 -7.40 12.90 1.51
N MET A 105 -6.92 11.82 0.89
CA MET A 105 -6.41 11.85 -0.49
C MET A 105 -7.49 12.29 -1.51
N ARG A 106 -8.72 11.76 -1.39
CA ARG A 106 -9.86 12.14 -2.23
C ARG A 106 -10.27 13.60 -2.04
N GLN A 107 -10.34 14.07 -0.79
CA GLN A 107 -10.63 15.47 -0.47
C GLN A 107 -9.58 16.41 -1.08
N LYS A 108 -8.29 16.06 -0.94
CA LYS A 108 -7.20 16.82 -1.55
C LYS A 108 -7.34 16.87 -3.07
N ALA A 109 -7.62 15.75 -3.72
CA ALA A 109 -7.85 15.69 -5.17
C ALA A 109 -9.06 16.53 -5.60
N ALA A 110 -10.19 16.44 -4.88
CA ALA A 110 -11.42 17.19 -5.16
C ALA A 110 -11.26 18.71 -5.00
N SER A 111 -10.31 19.15 -4.17
CA SER A 111 -10.01 20.58 -3.99
C SER A 111 -9.34 21.22 -5.22
N LEU A 112 -8.87 20.41 -6.17
CA LEU A 112 -8.17 20.89 -7.36
C LEU A 112 -9.17 21.23 -8.48
N PRO A 113 -9.12 22.46 -9.05
CA PRO A 113 -10.11 22.91 -10.04
C PRO A 113 -10.04 22.15 -11.38
N ASN A 114 -8.93 21.47 -11.64
CA ASN A 114 -8.67 20.68 -12.84
C ASN A 114 -8.94 19.18 -12.64
N VAL A 115 -9.48 18.76 -11.49
CA VAL A 115 -9.81 17.37 -11.19
C VAL A 115 -11.32 17.22 -11.04
N GLN A 116 -11.89 16.32 -11.84
CA GLN A 116 -13.27 15.87 -11.69
C GLN A 116 -13.26 14.48 -11.06
N LEU A 117 -13.83 14.34 -9.86
CA LEU A 117 -14.08 13.04 -9.24
C LEU A 117 -15.52 12.64 -9.54
N GLU A 118 -15.71 11.41 -10.01
CA GLU A 118 -17.02 10.87 -10.34
C GLU A 118 -17.19 9.46 -9.79
N GLN A 119 -18.37 9.21 -9.21
CA GLN A 119 -18.70 7.87 -8.75
C GLN A 119 -19.28 7.03 -9.89
N GLY A 120 -18.54 6.00 -10.31
CA GLY A 120 -18.94 5.09 -11.37
C GLY A 120 -18.05 3.83 -11.44
N THR A 121 -18.57 2.76 -12.04
CA THR A 121 -17.82 1.51 -12.23
C THR A 121 -17.39 1.38 -13.68
N VAL A 122 -16.08 1.47 -13.94
CA VAL A 122 -15.53 1.24 -15.28
C VAL A 122 -15.73 -0.24 -15.67
N THR A 123 -16.34 -0.46 -16.83
CA THR A 123 -16.67 -1.80 -17.34
C THR A 123 -15.69 -2.27 -18.42
N SER A 124 -15.20 -1.37 -19.26
CA SER A 124 -14.30 -1.69 -20.38
C SER A 124 -13.49 -0.49 -20.85
N LEU A 125 -12.38 -0.77 -21.56
CA LEU A 125 -11.62 0.23 -22.31
C LEU A 125 -12.30 0.48 -23.67
N LEU A 126 -12.30 1.73 -24.11
CA LEU A 126 -12.73 2.09 -25.46
C LEU A 126 -11.53 2.02 -26.40
N GLU A 127 -11.53 1.06 -27.32
CA GLU A 127 -10.42 0.81 -28.25
C GLU A 127 -10.83 1.07 -29.70
N GLU A 128 -9.98 1.80 -30.43
CA GLU A 128 -10.14 2.08 -31.86
C GLU A 128 -8.79 1.90 -32.56
N GLY A 129 -8.71 1.00 -33.54
CA GLY A 129 -7.46 0.74 -34.28
C GLY A 129 -6.28 0.32 -33.39
N GLY A 130 -6.53 -0.43 -32.32
CA GLY A 130 -5.50 -0.85 -31.35
C GLY A 130 -5.02 0.26 -30.40
N THR A 131 -5.69 1.41 -30.39
CA THR A 131 -5.42 2.53 -29.47
C THR A 131 -6.57 2.70 -28.49
N VAL A 132 -6.27 2.79 -27.20
CA VAL A 132 -7.26 3.15 -26.17
C VAL A 132 -7.57 4.64 -26.28
N LYS A 133 -8.86 4.98 -26.37
CA LYS A 133 -9.38 6.36 -26.48
C LYS A 133 -10.12 6.83 -25.24
N GLY A 134 -10.30 5.95 -24.26
CA GLY A 134 -11.10 6.25 -23.07
C GLY A 134 -11.64 5.01 -22.39
N VAL A 135 -12.76 5.17 -21.69
CA VAL A 135 -13.42 4.12 -20.91
C VAL A 135 -14.93 4.20 -21.05
N GLN A 136 -15.58 3.03 -20.94
CA GLN A 136 -17.02 2.92 -20.69
C GLN A 136 -17.23 2.59 -19.22
N TYR A 137 -18.20 3.25 -18.58
CA TYR A 137 -18.49 3.07 -17.16
C TYR A 137 -19.99 3.17 -16.88
N LYS A 138 -20.39 2.60 -15.75
CA LYS A 138 -21.76 2.65 -15.22
C LYS A 138 -21.83 3.62 -14.07
N THR A 139 -22.76 4.57 -14.11
CA THR A 139 -23.05 5.45 -12.97
C THR A 139 -23.75 4.67 -11.86
N LYS A 140 -23.92 5.30 -10.69
CA LYS A 140 -24.69 4.71 -9.58
C LYS A 140 -26.15 4.42 -9.95
N SER A 141 -26.75 5.17 -10.88
CA SER A 141 -28.11 4.94 -11.38
C SER A 141 -28.20 3.80 -12.41
N GLY A 142 -27.07 3.22 -12.82
CA GLY A 142 -27.01 2.15 -13.82
C GLY A 142 -26.90 2.64 -15.26
N GLU A 143 -26.82 3.95 -15.50
CA GLU A 143 -26.62 4.53 -16.82
C GLU A 143 -25.22 4.21 -17.36
N GLU A 144 -25.14 3.78 -18.62
CA GLU A 144 -23.86 3.52 -19.31
C GLU A 144 -23.36 4.78 -20.01
N LEU A 145 -22.24 5.30 -19.54
CA LEU A 145 -21.58 6.50 -20.05
C LEU A 145 -20.19 6.18 -20.62
N LYS A 146 -19.66 7.12 -21.40
CA LYS A 146 -18.32 7.06 -21.99
C LYS A 146 -17.53 8.29 -21.59
N ALA A 147 -16.27 8.09 -21.21
CA ALA A 147 -15.31 9.17 -20.98
C ALA A 147 -14.12 9.00 -21.92
N TYR A 148 -13.73 10.06 -22.61
CA TYR A 148 -12.65 10.05 -23.61
C TYR A 148 -11.45 10.84 -23.12
N ALA A 149 -10.26 10.29 -23.33
CA ALA A 149 -9.00 10.93 -22.95
C ALA A 149 -7.86 10.47 -23.87
N PRO A 150 -6.84 11.31 -24.11
CA PRO A 150 -5.65 10.90 -24.86
C PRO A 150 -4.78 9.87 -24.12
N LEU A 151 -4.91 9.78 -22.79
CA LEU A 151 -4.23 8.81 -21.95
C LEU A 151 -5.17 8.34 -20.83
N THR A 152 -5.40 7.02 -20.76
CA THR A 152 -6.15 6.35 -19.70
C THR A 152 -5.19 5.64 -18.74
N ILE A 153 -5.21 5.99 -17.45
CA ILE A 153 -4.39 5.32 -16.43
C ILE A 153 -5.29 4.39 -15.61
N VAL A 154 -5.04 3.08 -15.70
CA VAL A 154 -5.78 2.04 -14.98
C VAL A 154 -5.11 1.76 -13.64
N CYS A 155 -5.85 1.97 -12.54
CA CYS A 155 -5.38 1.84 -11.15
C CYS A 155 -6.43 1.15 -10.23
N ASP A 156 -7.22 0.23 -10.77
CA ASP A 156 -8.36 -0.46 -10.13
C ASP A 156 -7.95 -1.60 -9.15
N GLY A 157 -6.69 -1.60 -8.72
CA GLY A 157 -6.19 -2.38 -7.59
C GLY A 157 -6.06 -3.89 -7.84
N CYS A 158 -5.91 -4.64 -6.74
CA CYS A 158 -5.54 -6.06 -6.78
C CYS A 158 -6.59 -6.97 -7.42
N PHE A 159 -7.84 -6.50 -7.62
CA PHE A 159 -8.93 -7.22 -8.28
C PHE A 159 -9.25 -6.70 -9.69
N SER A 160 -8.35 -5.90 -10.29
CA SER A 160 -8.51 -5.33 -11.63
C SER A 160 -9.12 -6.29 -12.65
N ASN A 161 -10.23 -5.86 -13.26
CA ASN A 161 -10.90 -6.51 -14.40
C ASN A 161 -10.26 -6.09 -15.73
N LEU A 162 -9.60 -4.93 -15.79
CA LEU A 162 -9.03 -4.37 -17.01
C LEU A 162 -7.59 -4.85 -17.27
N ARG A 163 -6.91 -5.43 -16.27
CA ARG A 163 -5.48 -5.79 -16.38
C ARG A 163 -5.12 -6.62 -17.61
N ARG A 164 -6.00 -7.54 -18.04
CA ARG A 164 -5.69 -8.49 -19.13
C ARG A 164 -5.52 -7.81 -20.48
N ALA A 165 -6.08 -6.61 -20.65
CA ALA A 165 -5.90 -5.80 -21.86
C ALA A 165 -4.53 -5.10 -21.91
N LEU A 166 -3.87 -4.90 -20.75
CA LEU A 166 -2.67 -4.06 -20.62
C LEU A 166 -1.44 -4.81 -20.07
N CYS A 167 -1.58 -6.08 -19.71
CA CYS A 167 -0.48 -6.90 -19.20
C CYS A 167 -0.74 -8.39 -19.45
N SER A 168 0.31 -9.22 -19.30
CA SER A 168 0.19 -10.69 -19.25
C SER A 168 0.22 -11.16 -17.80
N PRO A 169 -0.91 -11.15 -17.07
CA PRO A 169 -0.92 -11.37 -15.63
C PRO A 169 -0.62 -12.82 -15.26
N LYS A 170 0.29 -13.01 -14.29
CA LYS A 170 0.53 -14.29 -13.61
C LYS A 170 0.29 -14.10 -12.12
N VAL A 171 -0.96 -14.28 -11.70
CA VAL A 171 -1.37 -14.07 -10.30
C VAL A 171 -1.21 -15.38 -9.54
N ASP A 172 -0.47 -15.31 -8.44
CA ASP A 172 -0.35 -16.38 -7.45
C ASP A 172 -0.96 -15.93 -6.12
N VAL A 173 -1.47 -16.89 -5.35
CA VAL A 173 -2.10 -16.69 -4.03
C VAL A 173 -1.43 -17.62 -3.02
N PRO A 174 -0.25 -17.27 -2.50
CA PRO A 174 0.51 -18.11 -1.56
C PRO A 174 -0.18 -18.32 -0.21
N SER A 175 -0.94 -17.33 0.27
CA SER A 175 -1.55 -17.34 1.60
C SER A 175 -2.72 -16.35 1.69
N CYS A 176 -3.33 -16.26 2.87
CA CYS A 176 -4.39 -15.32 3.17
C CYS A 176 -4.12 -14.65 4.52
N PHE A 177 -4.30 -13.33 4.59
CA PHE A 177 -4.31 -12.63 5.87
C PHE A 177 -5.68 -12.67 6.51
N VAL A 178 -5.71 -12.98 7.81
CA VAL A 178 -6.86 -12.87 8.69
C VAL A 178 -6.64 -11.69 9.62
N GLY A 179 -7.45 -10.64 9.46
CA GLY A 179 -7.33 -9.38 10.16
C GLY A 179 -8.32 -9.25 11.32
N LEU A 180 -7.79 -8.77 12.44
CA LEU A 180 -8.50 -8.40 13.66
C LEU A 180 -8.15 -6.96 14.04
N VAL A 181 -9.01 -6.30 14.80
CA VAL A 181 -8.70 -5.05 15.50
C VAL A 181 -8.66 -5.36 16.99
N LEU A 182 -7.52 -5.10 17.62
CA LEU A 182 -7.34 -5.27 19.05
C LEU A 182 -7.53 -3.91 19.73
N GLU A 183 -8.40 -3.89 20.73
CA GLU A 183 -8.72 -2.71 21.54
C GLU A 183 -8.24 -2.97 22.98
N ASN A 184 -8.03 -1.91 23.76
CA ASN A 184 -7.72 -2.00 25.20
C ASN A 184 -6.42 -2.77 25.53
N CYS A 185 -5.44 -2.78 24.62
CA CYS A 185 -4.10 -3.31 24.89
C CYS A 185 -3.02 -2.35 24.37
N GLN A 186 -1.79 -2.61 24.80
CA GLN A 186 -0.60 -1.90 24.34
C GLN A 186 0.38 -2.88 23.73
N LEU A 187 1.07 -2.44 22.68
CA LEU A 187 2.14 -3.22 22.10
C LEU A 187 3.37 -3.22 23.03
N PRO A 188 4.13 -4.33 23.12
CA PRO A 188 5.32 -4.42 23.99
C PRO A 188 6.39 -3.34 23.74
N HIS A 189 6.40 -2.74 22.54
CA HIS A 189 7.34 -1.70 22.17
C HIS A 189 6.59 -0.55 21.50
N PRO A 190 6.51 0.63 22.14
CA PRO A 190 5.86 1.80 21.56
C PRO A 190 6.47 2.18 20.21
N ASN A 191 5.65 2.68 19.29
CA ASN A 191 6.05 3.15 17.95
C ASN A 191 6.78 2.10 17.08
N HIS A 192 6.63 0.81 17.37
CA HIS A 192 7.14 -0.26 16.52
C HIS A 192 5.97 -1.08 15.97
N GLY A 193 6.10 -1.57 14.73
CA GLY A 193 5.32 -2.73 14.30
C GLY A 193 5.92 -4.00 14.91
N HIS A 194 5.13 -5.04 15.07
CA HIS A 194 5.54 -6.30 15.70
C HIS A 194 5.37 -7.42 14.70
N VAL A 195 6.41 -8.23 14.55
CA VAL A 195 6.38 -9.46 13.78
C VAL A 195 6.60 -10.61 14.74
N ILE A 196 5.53 -11.36 15.00
CA ILE A 196 5.57 -12.56 15.83
C ILE A 196 5.88 -13.73 14.89
N LEU A 197 7.02 -14.39 15.10
CA LEU A 197 7.47 -15.54 14.32
C LEU A 197 6.79 -16.82 14.81
N ALA A 198 5.46 -16.86 14.66
CA ALA A 198 4.61 -18.00 14.99
C ALA A 198 4.70 -19.11 13.95
N ASN A 199 4.19 -20.30 14.30
CA ASN A 199 4.02 -21.44 13.41
C ASN A 199 2.54 -21.64 13.06
N PRO A 200 2.21 -22.00 11.80
CA PRO A 200 3.12 -22.24 10.68
C PRO A 200 3.61 -20.96 9.99
N SER A 201 3.02 -19.81 10.31
CA SER A 201 3.18 -18.56 9.58
C SER A 201 3.24 -17.35 10.55
N PRO A 202 3.86 -16.23 10.14
CA PRO A 202 4.04 -15.06 10.99
C PRO A 202 2.73 -14.31 11.26
N ILE A 203 2.71 -13.54 12.35
CA ILE A 203 1.63 -12.64 12.72
C ILE A 203 2.20 -11.22 12.78
N LEU A 204 1.50 -10.26 12.17
CA LEU A 204 1.86 -8.85 12.22
C LEU A 204 0.93 -8.10 13.18
N CYS A 205 1.48 -7.29 14.07
CA CYS A 205 0.70 -6.33 14.84
C CYS A 205 1.26 -4.92 14.68
N TYR A 206 0.42 -3.91 14.53
CA TYR A 206 0.86 -2.51 14.48
C TYR A 206 -0.30 -1.58 14.87
N PRO A 207 0.00 -0.42 15.48
CA PRO A 207 -1.05 0.49 15.92
C PRO A 207 -1.64 1.22 14.71
N ILE A 208 -2.96 1.29 14.57
CA ILE A 208 -3.65 1.98 13.44
C ILE A 208 -4.43 3.21 13.90
N SER A 209 -4.56 3.39 15.21
CA SER A 209 -5.06 4.59 15.87
C SER A 209 -4.46 4.65 17.28
N SER A 210 -4.80 5.69 18.03
CA SER A 210 -4.42 5.84 19.44
C SER A 210 -5.04 4.76 20.35
N THR A 211 -6.10 4.09 19.89
CA THR A 211 -6.86 3.11 20.67
C THR A 211 -6.89 1.70 20.06
N GLU A 212 -6.44 1.54 18.82
CA GLU A 212 -6.60 0.30 18.05
C GLU A 212 -5.28 -0.21 17.47
N ILE A 213 -5.08 -1.51 17.58
CA ILE A 213 -3.96 -2.26 17.00
C ILE A 213 -4.50 -3.22 15.95
N ARG A 214 -4.00 -3.12 14.72
CA ARG A 214 -4.25 -4.14 13.70
C ARG A 214 -3.45 -5.39 14.05
N CYS A 215 -4.10 -6.55 14.02
CA CYS A 215 -3.46 -7.87 14.05
C CYS A 215 -3.77 -8.60 12.75
N LEU A 216 -2.74 -9.03 12.02
CA LEU A 216 -2.85 -9.82 10.79
C LEU A 216 -2.17 -11.17 10.98
N VAL A 217 -2.95 -12.24 10.97
CA VAL A 217 -2.48 -13.62 11.00
C VAL A 217 -2.32 -14.11 9.57
N ASP A 218 -1.13 -14.54 9.18
CA ASP A 218 -0.94 -15.23 7.89
C ASP A 218 -1.37 -16.69 8.01
N VAL A 219 -2.27 -17.11 7.12
CA VAL A 219 -2.72 -18.50 6.99
C VAL A 219 -2.22 -19.02 5.64
N PRO A 220 -1.30 -20.01 5.63
CA PRO A 220 -0.68 -20.48 4.39
C PRO A 220 -1.69 -21.24 3.52
N GLY A 221 -1.54 -21.12 2.21
CA GLY A 221 -2.39 -21.77 1.22
C GLY A 221 -3.63 -20.96 0.83
N GLN A 222 -4.40 -21.51 -0.10
CA GLN A 222 -5.56 -20.84 -0.69
C GLN A 222 -6.86 -21.06 0.09
N LYS A 223 -6.92 -22.13 0.89
CA LYS A 223 -8.10 -22.46 1.70
C LYS A 223 -7.84 -22.02 3.12
N VAL A 224 -8.62 -21.05 3.58
CA VAL A 224 -8.67 -20.65 4.98
C VAL A 224 -9.77 -21.42 5.71
N PRO A 225 -9.66 -21.60 7.04
CA PRO A 225 -10.76 -22.09 7.86
C PRO A 225 -12.06 -21.33 7.59
N SER A 226 -13.20 -22.02 7.61
CA SER A 226 -14.48 -21.39 7.29
C SER A 226 -14.90 -20.38 8.36
N MET A 227 -15.34 -19.21 7.90
CA MET A 227 -15.96 -18.19 8.76
C MET A 227 -17.37 -18.61 9.20
N ALA A 228 -18.15 -19.21 8.29
CA ALA A 228 -19.56 -19.52 8.52
C ALA A 228 -19.78 -20.66 9.52
N SER A 229 -18.87 -21.63 9.59
CA SER A 229 -18.95 -22.77 10.52
C SER A 229 -18.26 -22.50 11.87
N GLY A 230 -17.65 -21.32 12.07
CA GLY A 230 -16.89 -21.00 13.28
C GLY A 230 -15.49 -21.64 13.36
N GLU A 231 -15.08 -22.40 12.33
CA GLU A 231 -13.74 -22.99 12.24
C GLU A 231 -12.63 -21.95 12.33
N MET A 232 -12.82 -20.76 11.75
CA MET A 232 -11.85 -19.67 11.86
C MET A 232 -11.64 -19.23 13.31
N ALA A 233 -12.73 -19.00 14.05
CA ALA A 233 -12.63 -18.61 15.46
C ALA A 233 -11.95 -19.71 16.29
N SER A 234 -12.30 -20.98 16.02
CA SER A 234 -11.66 -22.15 16.65
C SER A 234 -10.15 -22.20 16.34
N TYR A 235 -9.76 -22.04 15.08
CA TYR A 235 -8.36 -22.01 14.65
C TYR A 235 -7.59 -20.88 15.33
N LEU A 236 -8.15 -19.67 15.37
CA LEU A 236 -7.51 -18.53 16.02
C LEU A 236 -7.34 -18.77 17.54
N LYS A 237 -8.32 -19.34 18.23
CA LYS A 237 -8.24 -19.62 19.67
C LYS A 237 -7.31 -20.76 20.03
N THR A 238 -7.28 -21.82 19.22
CA THR A 238 -6.58 -23.07 19.57
C THR A 238 -5.17 -23.15 19.01
N VAL A 239 -4.93 -22.60 17.81
CA VAL A 239 -3.63 -22.68 17.13
C VAL A 239 -2.84 -21.38 17.26
N VAL A 240 -3.52 -20.23 17.13
CA VAL A 240 -2.85 -18.92 17.05
C VAL A 240 -2.69 -18.28 18.42
N ALA A 241 -3.74 -18.21 19.24
CA ALA A 241 -3.74 -17.53 20.53
C ALA A 241 -2.63 -18.00 21.49
N PRO A 242 -2.28 -19.30 21.59
CA PRO A 242 -1.18 -19.75 22.45
C PRO A 242 0.20 -19.17 22.08
N GLN A 243 0.34 -18.64 20.85
CA GLN A 243 1.58 -18.06 20.34
C GLN A 243 1.56 -16.51 20.37
N ILE A 244 0.45 -15.90 20.80
CA ILE A 244 0.30 -14.45 20.96
C ILE A 244 0.99 -14.01 22.27
N PRO A 245 1.72 -12.89 22.27
CA PRO A 245 2.31 -12.33 23.49
C PRO A 245 1.26 -12.11 24.60
N PRO A 246 1.60 -12.35 25.87
CA PRO A 246 0.66 -12.23 27.00
C PRO A 246 -0.07 -10.87 27.03
N GLU A 247 0.63 -9.80 26.66
CA GLU A 247 0.09 -8.42 26.64
C GLU A 247 -1.05 -8.23 25.64
N LEU A 248 -1.09 -9.05 24.57
CA LEU A 248 -2.10 -8.98 23.51
C LEU A 248 -3.15 -10.09 23.62
N TYR A 249 -2.92 -11.12 24.43
CA TYR A 249 -3.75 -12.33 24.49
C TYR A 249 -5.21 -12.01 24.82
N GLY A 250 -5.47 -11.21 25.86
CA GLY A 250 -6.82 -10.87 26.29
C GLY A 250 -7.63 -10.17 25.19
N SER A 251 -7.04 -9.12 24.60
CA SER A 251 -7.66 -8.38 23.50
C SER A 251 -7.81 -9.21 22.23
N PHE A 252 -6.89 -10.14 21.97
CA PHE A 252 -6.98 -11.06 20.84
C PHE A 252 -8.18 -12.00 20.97
N ILE A 253 -8.40 -12.61 22.15
CA ILE A 253 -9.58 -13.43 22.42
C ILE A 253 -10.86 -12.60 22.32
N ALA A 254 -10.89 -11.42 22.95
CA ALA A 254 -12.05 -10.52 22.90
C ALA A 254 -12.41 -10.11 21.45
N ALA A 255 -11.40 -9.82 20.61
CA ALA A 255 -11.62 -9.48 19.20
C ALA A 255 -12.19 -10.64 18.39
N ILE A 256 -11.80 -11.89 18.69
CA ILE A 256 -12.38 -13.09 18.08
C ILE A 256 -13.83 -13.25 18.50
N ASP A 257 -14.13 -13.08 19.79
CA ASP A 257 -15.48 -13.21 20.35
C ASP A 257 -16.44 -12.13 19.81
N LYS A 258 -15.93 -10.93 19.53
CA LYS A 258 -16.69 -9.84 18.86
C LYS A 258 -17.07 -10.20 17.42
N GLY A 259 -16.38 -11.14 16.77
CA GLY A 259 -16.74 -11.68 15.46
C GLY A 259 -16.35 -10.83 14.24
N ASN A 260 -15.72 -9.67 14.42
CA ASN A 260 -15.31 -8.76 13.32
C ASN A 260 -14.01 -9.21 12.63
N ILE A 261 -13.96 -10.47 12.20
CA ILE A 261 -12.81 -11.07 11.53
C ILE A 261 -12.92 -10.83 10.03
N ARG A 262 -11.85 -10.34 9.41
CA ARG A 262 -11.78 -10.09 7.96
C ARG A 262 -10.69 -10.92 7.32
N THR A 263 -10.88 -11.29 6.06
CA THR A 263 -9.88 -12.05 5.30
C THR A 263 -9.51 -11.35 4.02
N MET A 264 -8.25 -11.46 3.63
CA MET A 264 -7.74 -10.90 2.38
C MET A 264 -6.69 -11.84 1.78
N PRO A 265 -6.88 -12.34 0.54
CA PRO A 265 -5.87 -13.14 -0.14
C PRO A 265 -4.59 -12.36 -0.37
N ASN A 266 -3.46 -12.94 0.02
CA ASN A 266 -2.14 -12.39 -0.25
C ASN A 266 -1.76 -12.75 -1.68
N ARG A 267 -1.72 -11.75 -2.56
CA ARG A 267 -1.43 -11.96 -4.00
C ARG A 267 -0.01 -11.59 -4.35
N SER A 268 0.58 -12.35 -5.26
CA SER A 268 1.84 -12.02 -5.92
C SER A 268 1.62 -11.98 -7.42
N MET A 269 2.15 -10.95 -8.08
CA MET A 269 2.08 -10.85 -9.53
C MET A 269 3.26 -10.02 -10.06
N PRO A 270 4.20 -10.63 -10.80
CA PRO A 270 5.28 -9.87 -11.43
C PRO A 270 4.72 -8.92 -12.49
N ALA A 271 5.42 -7.80 -12.70
CA ALA A 271 5.09 -6.85 -13.75
C ALA A 271 5.43 -7.45 -15.13
N ALA A 272 4.43 -7.54 -16.00
CA ALA A 272 4.58 -8.01 -17.38
C ALA A 272 3.74 -7.11 -18.32
N PRO A 273 4.19 -5.88 -18.58
CA PRO A 273 3.40 -4.90 -19.33
C PRO A 273 3.23 -5.30 -20.80
N LEU A 274 2.09 -4.94 -21.36
CA LEU A 274 1.87 -4.90 -22.80
C LEU A 274 1.80 -3.40 -23.18
N PRO A 275 2.77 -2.87 -23.94
CA PRO A 275 2.69 -1.48 -24.41
C PRO A 275 1.45 -1.27 -25.28
N THR A 276 0.48 -0.53 -24.76
CA THR A 276 -0.80 -0.28 -25.41
C THR A 276 -0.98 1.23 -25.63
N PRO A 277 -1.00 1.73 -26.87
CA PRO A 277 -1.22 3.14 -27.16
C PRO A 277 -2.46 3.70 -26.46
N GLY A 278 -2.31 4.84 -25.79
CA GLY A 278 -3.41 5.52 -25.09
C GLY A 278 -3.75 4.97 -23.70
N ALA A 279 -3.05 3.95 -23.19
CA ALA A 279 -3.29 3.42 -21.85
C ALA A 279 -2.00 3.07 -21.07
N LEU A 280 -2.10 3.14 -19.75
CA LEU A 280 -1.05 2.71 -18.82
C LEU A 280 -1.67 1.99 -17.62
N LEU A 281 -1.06 0.90 -17.16
CA LEU A 281 -1.49 0.14 -15.99
C LEU A 281 -0.55 0.39 -14.80
N MET A 282 -1.10 0.65 -13.61
CA MET A 282 -0.32 0.98 -12.41
C MET A 282 -0.86 0.36 -11.11
N GLY A 283 -0.07 0.47 -10.04
CA GLY A 283 -0.42 -0.05 -8.72
C GLY A 283 -0.55 -1.57 -8.67
N ASP A 284 -1.39 -2.07 -7.76
CA ASP A 284 -1.64 -3.51 -7.61
C ASP A 284 -2.43 -4.12 -8.79
N ALA A 285 -3.00 -3.30 -9.67
CA ALA A 285 -3.52 -3.76 -10.95
C ALA A 285 -2.38 -4.26 -11.86
N PHE A 286 -1.21 -3.62 -11.78
CA PHE A 286 -0.03 -3.92 -12.60
C PHE A 286 0.99 -4.86 -11.94
N ASN A 287 1.23 -4.71 -10.65
CA ASN A 287 2.28 -5.44 -9.96
C ASN A 287 1.92 -5.64 -8.48
N MET A 288 1.68 -6.89 -8.10
CA MET A 288 1.34 -7.27 -6.72
C MET A 288 2.52 -7.96 -6.05
N ARG A 289 2.55 -7.84 -4.73
CA ARG A 289 3.50 -8.51 -3.86
C ARG A 289 2.79 -8.91 -2.58
N HIS A 290 3.23 -9.98 -1.95
CA HIS A 290 2.77 -10.36 -0.62
C HIS A 290 2.85 -9.16 0.38
N PRO A 291 1.78 -8.86 1.12
CA PRO A 291 1.72 -7.66 1.95
C PRO A 291 2.56 -7.70 3.25
N LEU A 292 3.39 -8.73 3.47
CA LEU A 292 4.11 -8.94 4.74
C LEU A 292 5.03 -7.75 5.09
N THR A 293 5.63 -7.12 4.07
CA THR A 293 6.55 -5.99 4.25
C THR A 293 5.87 -4.63 4.14
N GLY A 294 4.55 -4.55 3.91
CA GLY A 294 3.84 -3.27 3.77
C GLY A 294 4.33 -2.38 2.61
N GLY A 295 4.99 -2.96 1.59
CA GLY A 295 5.67 -2.20 0.55
C GLY A 295 4.78 -1.66 -0.59
N GLY A 296 3.51 -2.09 -0.67
CA GLY A 296 2.63 -1.79 -1.82
C GLY A 296 2.42 -0.29 -2.06
N MET A 297 2.06 0.47 -1.02
CA MET A 297 1.88 1.93 -1.12
C MET A 297 3.18 2.65 -1.49
N THR A 298 4.32 2.18 -0.96
CA THR A 298 5.63 2.78 -1.27
C THR A 298 5.97 2.65 -2.75
N VAL A 299 5.69 1.48 -3.35
CA VAL A 299 5.86 1.30 -4.80
C VAL A 299 4.86 2.17 -5.56
N ALA A 300 3.61 2.25 -5.14
CA ALA A 300 2.60 3.08 -5.81
C ALA A 300 3.01 4.56 -5.83
N PHE A 301 3.43 5.15 -4.70
CA PHE A 301 3.88 6.54 -4.67
C PHE A 301 5.18 6.77 -5.43
N SER A 302 6.10 5.80 -5.40
CA SER A 302 7.31 5.87 -6.23
C SER A 302 7.00 5.84 -7.72
N ASP A 303 6.07 4.98 -8.14
CA ASP A 303 5.59 4.89 -9.53
C ASP A 303 4.90 6.21 -9.94
N ILE A 304 4.10 6.83 -9.05
CA ILE A 304 3.47 8.14 -9.29
C ILE A 304 4.53 9.22 -9.52
N VAL A 305 5.59 9.27 -8.70
CA VAL A 305 6.69 10.24 -8.89
C VAL A 305 7.38 10.04 -10.23
N VAL A 306 7.68 8.79 -10.62
CA VAL A 306 8.30 8.50 -11.93
C VAL A 306 7.37 8.95 -13.05
N LEU A 307 6.08 8.59 -13.00
CA LEU A 307 5.13 8.97 -14.03
C LEU A 307 4.95 10.49 -14.11
N ARG A 308 4.82 11.18 -12.97
CA ARG A 308 4.76 12.65 -12.92
C ARG A 308 5.94 13.26 -13.66
N ASN A 309 7.16 12.80 -13.36
CA ASN A 309 8.38 13.36 -13.96
C ASN A 309 8.46 13.09 -15.47
N LEU A 310 7.96 11.94 -15.94
CA LEU A 310 7.84 11.63 -17.37
C LEU A 310 6.78 12.47 -18.07
N LEU A 311 5.63 12.70 -17.42
CA LEU A 311 4.55 13.48 -18.02
C LEU A 311 4.80 14.99 -17.97
N LYS A 312 5.53 15.50 -16.99
CA LYS A 312 5.78 16.95 -16.81
C LYS A 312 6.32 17.68 -18.07
N PRO A 313 7.31 17.16 -18.82
CA PRO A 313 7.78 17.84 -20.03
C PRO A 313 6.81 17.76 -21.22
N LEU A 314 5.80 16.88 -21.19
CA LEU A 314 4.93 16.63 -22.33
C LEU A 314 3.72 17.57 -22.34
N ARG A 315 3.66 18.50 -23.30
CA ARG A 315 2.50 19.41 -23.44
C ARG A 315 1.30 18.74 -24.13
N ASN A 316 1.55 17.79 -25.02
CA ASN A 316 0.54 17.11 -25.83
C ASN A 316 0.61 15.60 -25.57
N LEU A 317 -0.55 14.97 -25.35
CA LEU A 317 -0.68 13.51 -25.16
C LEU A 317 -1.43 12.81 -26.32
N HIS A 318 -1.86 13.54 -27.35
CA HIS A 318 -2.74 13.00 -28.40
C HIS A 318 -2.04 12.04 -29.39
N ASP A 319 -0.71 12.11 -29.51
CA ASP A 319 0.05 11.11 -30.27
C ASP A 319 0.27 9.87 -29.39
N ALA A 320 -0.72 8.97 -29.42
CA ALA A 320 -0.75 7.77 -28.60
C ALA A 320 0.43 6.82 -28.86
N SER A 321 0.95 6.76 -30.09
CA SER A 321 2.06 5.86 -30.46
C SER A 321 3.38 6.37 -29.91
N SER A 322 3.69 7.65 -30.13
CA SER A 322 4.89 8.28 -29.58
C SER A 322 4.85 8.32 -28.06
N LEU A 323 3.68 8.61 -27.48
CA LEU A 323 3.50 8.60 -26.03
C LEU A 323 3.71 7.20 -25.44
N CYS A 324 3.18 6.14 -26.07
CA CYS A 324 3.38 4.77 -25.63
C CYS A 324 4.87 4.40 -25.59
N LYS A 325 5.59 4.63 -26.69
CA LYS A 325 7.04 4.39 -26.78
C LYS A 325 7.82 5.17 -25.72
N TYR A 326 7.46 6.43 -25.50
CA TYR A 326 8.09 7.26 -24.48
C TYR A 326 7.84 6.72 -23.06
N LEU A 327 6.61 6.31 -22.77
CA LEU A 327 6.21 5.77 -21.47
C LEU A 327 6.77 4.37 -21.21
N GLU A 328 7.33 3.65 -22.17
CA GLU A 328 8.06 2.40 -21.88
C GLU A 328 9.22 2.62 -20.88
N SER A 329 9.81 3.82 -20.87
CA SER A 329 10.83 4.22 -19.90
C SER A 329 10.35 4.10 -18.45
N PHE A 330 9.05 4.27 -18.17
CA PHE A 330 8.44 4.05 -16.86
C PHE A 330 8.76 2.65 -16.32
N TYR A 331 8.65 1.62 -17.17
CA TYR A 331 8.88 0.23 -16.78
C TYR A 331 10.34 -0.05 -16.43
N THR A 332 11.29 0.74 -16.94
CA THR A 332 12.70 0.65 -16.57
C THR A 332 12.99 1.46 -15.31
N LEU A 333 12.52 2.71 -15.25
CA LEU A 333 12.80 3.64 -14.16
C LEU A 333 12.20 3.19 -12.81
N ARG A 334 11.11 2.43 -12.82
CA ARG A 334 10.51 1.89 -11.58
C ARG A 334 11.23 0.69 -10.98
N LYS A 335 12.05 -0.03 -11.77
CA LYS A 335 12.66 -1.32 -11.36
C LYS A 335 13.47 -1.23 -10.06
N PRO A 336 14.29 -0.20 -9.80
CA PRO A 336 15.11 -0.16 -8.59
C PRO A 336 14.29 -0.27 -7.29
N VAL A 337 13.19 0.47 -7.18
CA VAL A 337 12.32 0.42 -6.00
C VAL A 337 11.45 -0.84 -6.02
N ALA A 338 10.78 -1.10 -7.14
CA ALA A 338 9.82 -2.20 -7.25
C ALA A 338 10.50 -3.57 -7.10
N SER A 339 11.66 -3.78 -7.73
CA SER A 339 12.39 -5.06 -7.66
C SER A 339 12.99 -5.30 -6.28
N THR A 340 13.51 -4.27 -5.62
CA THR A 340 14.03 -4.39 -4.25
C THR A 340 12.92 -4.87 -3.31
N ILE A 341 11.76 -4.21 -3.32
CA ILE A 341 10.63 -4.56 -2.47
C ILE A 341 10.05 -5.94 -2.84
N ASN A 342 9.96 -6.27 -4.13
CA ASN A 342 9.41 -7.56 -4.58
C ASN A 342 10.35 -8.74 -4.25
N THR A 343 11.67 -8.59 -4.45
CA THR A 343 12.65 -9.67 -4.29
C THR A 343 12.90 -10.02 -2.83
N TRP A 344 12.99 -9.00 -1.95
CA TRP A 344 13.17 -9.22 -0.50
C TRP A 344 12.06 -10.10 0.08
N LEU A 345 10.85 -9.85 -0.38
CA LEU A 345 9.66 -10.52 0.09
C LEU A 345 9.55 -11.97 -0.39
N VAL A 346 9.86 -12.26 -1.66
CA VAL A 346 9.83 -13.64 -2.19
C VAL A 346 10.79 -14.55 -1.40
N ARG A 347 11.94 -14.03 -0.96
CA ARG A 347 12.88 -14.80 -0.11
C ARG A 347 12.32 -15.04 1.29
N TYR A 348 11.63 -14.07 1.88
CA TYR A 348 11.00 -14.23 3.19
C TYR A 348 9.81 -15.20 3.16
N THR A 349 8.88 -15.05 2.21
CA THR A 349 7.64 -15.84 2.17
C THR A 349 7.85 -17.30 1.74
N LYS A 350 8.93 -17.61 1.02
CA LYS A 350 9.29 -18.98 0.65
C LYS A 350 10.15 -19.70 1.69
N SER A 351 10.56 -19.00 2.73
CA SER A 351 11.39 -19.57 3.80
C SER A 351 10.48 -20.13 4.90
N SER A 352 10.70 -21.37 5.32
CA SER A 352 10.00 -21.92 6.51
C SER A 352 10.34 -21.11 7.77
N VAL A 353 9.51 -21.11 8.82
CA VAL A 353 9.79 -20.37 10.07
C VAL A 353 11.20 -20.65 10.64
N PRO A 354 11.75 -21.89 10.60
CA PRO A 354 13.16 -22.15 10.95
C PRO A 354 14.16 -21.42 10.03
N GLN A 355 13.88 -21.33 8.72
CA GLN A 355 14.69 -20.59 7.75
C GLN A 355 14.55 -19.08 7.94
N LEU A 356 13.35 -18.55 8.20
CA LEU A 356 13.10 -17.15 8.54
C LEU A 356 13.80 -16.73 9.83
N THR A 357 13.90 -17.62 10.82
CA THR A 357 14.66 -17.35 12.05
C THR A 357 16.16 -17.27 11.73
N ARG A 358 16.68 -18.17 10.89
CA ARG A 358 18.08 -18.14 10.43
C ARG A 358 18.38 -16.95 9.54
N LEU A 359 17.49 -16.60 8.60
CA LEU A 359 17.59 -15.42 7.74
C LEU A 359 17.44 -14.14 8.56
N GLY A 360 16.46 -14.05 9.46
CA GLY A 360 16.28 -12.94 10.38
C GLY A 360 17.51 -12.73 11.25
N MET A 361 18.03 -13.77 11.90
CA MET A 361 19.27 -13.67 12.68
C MET A 361 20.51 -13.35 11.83
N ARG A 362 20.59 -13.81 10.57
CA ARG A 362 21.69 -13.45 9.65
C ARG A 362 21.54 -12.05 9.05
N CYS A 363 20.33 -11.61 8.74
CA CYS A 363 20.01 -10.26 8.26
C CYS A 363 20.18 -9.21 9.37
N VAL A 364 19.82 -9.54 10.62
CA VAL A 364 20.13 -8.71 11.80
C VAL A 364 21.64 -8.58 11.98
N LYS A 365 22.42 -9.65 11.74
CA LYS A 365 23.89 -9.58 11.72
C LYS A 365 24.43 -8.77 10.53
N LEU A 366 23.81 -8.85 9.35
CA LEU A 366 24.20 -8.09 8.14
C LEU A 366 23.84 -6.60 8.23
N ALA A 367 22.75 -6.23 8.93
CA ALA A 367 22.34 -4.85 9.13
C ALA A 367 23.25 -4.06 10.10
N SER A 368 24.18 -4.74 10.77
CA SER A 368 25.08 -4.15 11.78
C SER A 368 26.55 -4.14 11.34
N ILE A 369 26.84 -4.18 10.04
CA ILE A 369 28.21 -4.05 9.53
C ILE A 369 28.27 -2.87 8.56
N THR A 370 28.88 -1.79 9.09
CA THR A 370 29.34 -0.52 8.48
C THR A 370 28.35 0.42 7.84
#